data_AF-A0A920BDW9-F1
#
_entry.id   AF-A0A920BDW9-F1
#
_cell.length_a   1.000
_cell.length_b   1.000
_cell.length_c   1.000
_cell.angle_alpha   90.00
_cell.angle_beta   90.00
_cell.angle_gamma   90.00
#
_symmetry.space_group_name_H-M   'P 1'
#
loop_
_entity.id
_entity.type
_entity.pdbx_description
1 polymer ?
#
loop_
_entity_poly.entity_id
_entity_poly.type
_entity_poly.pdbx_seq_one_letter_code
_entity_poly.pdbx_strand_id
1 'polypeptide(L)'
;MLMQNIIRKKNIQSHFILIGLCFILLLSSQEVLRAQTYSSEEIVISGLGFTRFAVALEPQPAFSEHPEAPRWERIIDRNLCWSGSFKVRGSRYASCRLGEGSRLDMKILLDVQNQQLILTVADVEGVPLFPLMLQLKRNNFRESKLMLMINELTEQLTGIQGILGSTIAFTLKQPKRRKIIARVNTHGNRLGAISRNPSISLLPRWSPDGKSILYTRLSRRGTAIILNKLKGKPIILLNSDNRVNASNTNFLNVSGGAWFSDGTRLIVTLSRKGNNDLYEFDLNRRKERQVTKHPAIDTAPSLSPDDQQLVFVSDRTGKEQIFYRQLGTRVEFQLTRSGASSDPAWSPDGTMIAFTRLVRGNAQIHILDPFTGDEKALTRGRYNSEQPSWSPDGKQIVFAANSTGVSKLYVMFIDGTGRRRLTRTPRDFEESAPNWRPKEH
;
A
#
# COMPACT_ATOMS: atom_id res chain seq x y z
N MET A 1 -19.19 53.87 -27.25
CA MET A 1 -19.71 53.49 -28.58
C MET A 1 -20.30 52.08 -28.44
N LEU A 2 -21.60 51.92 -28.12
CA LEU A 2 -22.76 51.84 -29.05
C LEU A 2 -22.60 50.64 -30.01
N MET A 3 -23.51 49.66 -30.13
CA MET A 3 -24.98 49.69 -30.10
C MET A 3 -25.62 48.31 -29.82
N GLN A 4 -26.83 48.36 -29.25
CA GLN A 4 -27.86 47.29 -29.17
C GLN A 4 -28.74 47.23 -30.44
N ASN A 5 -29.50 46.13 -30.62
CA ASN A 5 -30.98 46.04 -30.87
C ASN A 5 -31.39 44.91 -31.86
N ILE A 6 -32.24 43.92 -31.47
CA ILE A 6 -33.73 43.80 -31.45
C ILE A 6 -34.38 43.40 -32.82
N ILE A 7 -35.24 42.35 -32.81
CA ILE A 7 -36.62 42.20 -33.38
C ILE A 7 -37.09 40.74 -33.04
N ARG A 8 -38.07 40.41 -32.19
CA ARG A 8 -39.57 40.54 -32.14
C ARG A 8 -40.41 39.61 -33.04
N LYS A 9 -40.99 38.56 -32.40
CA LYS A 9 -42.37 37.99 -32.43
C LYS A 9 -43.36 38.33 -33.58
N LYS A 10 -44.04 37.29 -34.11
CA LYS A 10 -45.52 37.00 -34.07
C LYS A 10 -45.87 35.91 -35.13
N ASN A 11 -46.43 34.75 -34.78
CA ASN A 11 -47.85 34.40 -34.50
C ASN A 11 -48.71 34.08 -35.74
N ILE A 12 -49.63 33.10 -35.56
CA ILE A 12 -50.86 32.73 -36.31
C ILE A 12 -50.73 31.33 -36.96
N GLN A 13 -51.28 30.25 -36.35
CA GLN A 13 -52.69 29.76 -36.44
C GLN A 13 -53.04 29.36 -37.90
N SER A 14 -53.70 28.24 -38.25
CA SER A 14 -54.60 27.32 -37.56
C SER A 14 -55.18 26.34 -38.61
N HIS A 15 -55.67 25.18 -38.15
CA HIS A 15 -56.79 24.38 -38.73
C HIS A 15 -56.47 23.43 -39.91
N PHE A 16 -57.01 22.21 -40.07
CA PHE A 16 -58.11 21.41 -39.50
C PHE A 16 -57.92 19.94 -40.00
N ILE A 17 -58.13 18.87 -39.20
CA ILE A 17 -59.29 17.91 -39.24
C ILE A 17 -59.38 17.14 -40.59
N LEU A 18 -59.48 15.81 -40.75
CA LEU A 18 -59.68 14.60 -39.92
C LEU A 18 -59.74 13.39 -40.90
N ILE A 19 -59.73 12.15 -40.37
CA ILE A 19 -60.13 10.87 -41.02
C ILE A 19 -58.99 10.18 -41.79
N GLY A 20 -58.62 8.92 -41.57
CA GLY A 20 -59.14 7.87 -40.71
C GLY A 20 -58.23 6.65 -40.79
N LEU A 21 -58.32 5.84 -39.73
CA LEU A 21 -57.68 4.55 -39.47
C LEU A 21 -57.14 3.77 -40.69
N CYS A 22 -55.88 3.33 -40.59
CA CYS A 22 -55.60 1.89 -40.62
C CYS A 22 -54.23 1.59 -39.99
N PHE A 23 -54.28 0.93 -38.84
CA PHE A 23 -53.19 0.22 -38.20
C PHE A 23 -52.59 -0.80 -39.19
N ILE A 24 -51.25 -0.87 -39.27
CA ILE A 24 -50.39 -2.07 -39.43
C ILE A 24 -49.05 -1.64 -40.11
N LEU A 25 -47.94 -1.96 -39.43
CA LEU A 25 -46.53 -1.91 -39.87
C LEU A 25 -45.82 -0.55 -39.95
N LEU A 26 -45.21 -0.14 -38.84
CA LEU A 26 -44.07 0.79 -38.83
C LEU A 26 -42.83 0.07 -38.28
N LEU A 27 -42.09 -0.56 -39.19
CA LEU A 27 -40.63 -0.66 -39.12
C LEU A 27 -40.09 0.66 -39.68
N SER A 28 -39.61 1.54 -38.80
CA SER A 28 -38.77 2.66 -39.22
C SER A 28 -37.88 3.10 -38.05
N SER A 29 -36.59 2.81 -38.21
CA SER A 29 -35.46 3.70 -37.91
C SER A 29 -35.70 4.75 -36.81
N GLN A 30 -35.33 4.41 -35.58
CA GLN A 30 -34.82 5.43 -34.66
C GLN A 30 -33.29 5.37 -34.71
N GLU A 31 -32.70 6.31 -35.45
CA GLU A 31 -31.32 6.70 -35.21
C GLU A 31 -31.25 7.32 -33.82
N VAL A 32 -30.78 6.54 -32.85
CA VAL A 32 -30.33 7.08 -31.58
C VAL A 32 -28.98 7.73 -31.85
N LEU A 33 -28.97 9.06 -31.99
CA LEU A 33 -27.76 9.86 -31.84
C LEU A 33 -27.20 9.62 -30.43
N ARG A 34 -26.30 8.65 -30.31
CA ARG A 34 -25.41 8.56 -29.16
C ARG A 34 -24.44 9.74 -29.28
N ALA A 35 -24.67 10.75 -28.44
CA ALA A 35 -23.61 11.68 -28.08
C ALA A 35 -22.43 10.84 -27.58
N GLN A 36 -21.36 10.79 -28.38
CA GLN A 36 -20.07 10.33 -27.92
C GLN A 36 -19.62 11.33 -26.86
N THR A 37 -19.86 11.02 -25.59
CA THR A 37 -19.16 11.66 -24.49
C THR A 37 -17.68 11.41 -24.73
N TYR A 38 -16.98 12.49 -25.06
CA TYR A 38 -15.55 12.53 -25.23
C TYR A 38 -14.88 11.88 -24.02
N SER A 39 -14.07 10.87 -24.35
CA SER A 39 -12.91 10.36 -23.62
C SER A 39 -12.70 11.01 -22.26
N SER A 40 -12.97 10.26 -21.19
CA SER A 40 -12.23 10.45 -19.95
C SER A 40 -10.77 10.17 -20.28
N GLU A 41 -10.02 11.21 -20.65
CA GLU A 41 -8.56 11.17 -20.55
C GLU A 41 -8.25 10.98 -19.07
N GLU A 42 -8.15 9.73 -18.67
CA GLU A 42 -7.44 9.36 -17.47
C GLU A 42 -6.02 9.86 -17.70
N ILE A 43 -5.66 10.96 -17.03
CA ILE A 43 -4.28 11.40 -16.94
C ILE A 43 -3.59 10.31 -16.13
N VAL A 44 -3.13 9.27 -16.81
CA VAL A 44 -2.16 8.34 -16.26
C VAL A 44 -0.89 9.15 -16.14
N ILE A 45 -0.60 9.63 -14.93
CA ILE A 45 0.72 10.13 -14.60
C ILE A 45 1.65 8.91 -14.60
N SER A 46 2.05 8.47 -15.80
CA SER A 46 3.15 7.54 -15.97
C SER A 46 4.42 8.32 -15.69
N GLY A 47 4.88 8.21 -14.45
CA GLY A 47 6.09 8.84 -13.98
C GLY A 47 6.29 8.58 -12.50
N LEU A 48 7.53 8.66 -12.04
CA LEU A 48 7.96 8.59 -10.64
C LEU A 48 7.39 9.74 -9.76
N GLY A 49 6.21 10.27 -10.08
CA GLY A 49 5.63 11.51 -9.59
C GLY A 49 5.07 11.39 -8.18
N PHE A 50 5.96 11.28 -7.20
CA PHE A 50 5.60 11.49 -5.80
C PHE A 50 5.40 12.98 -5.53
N THR A 51 4.20 13.49 -5.77
CA THR A 51 3.83 14.88 -5.44
C THR A 51 3.19 14.95 -4.05
N ARG A 52 3.64 15.91 -3.25
CA ARG A 52 3.11 16.21 -1.92
C ARG A 52 2.63 17.64 -1.91
N PHE A 53 1.47 17.89 -1.29
CA PHE A 53 0.92 19.23 -1.18
C PHE A 53 1.81 20.11 -0.29
N ALA A 54 2.19 21.28 -0.78
CA ALA A 54 2.87 22.33 -0.04
C ALA A 54 1.85 23.13 0.78
N VAL A 55 1.91 22.99 2.11
CA VAL A 55 0.93 23.59 3.02
C VAL A 55 1.59 24.44 4.10
N ALA A 56 0.86 25.45 4.58
CA ALA A 56 1.19 26.19 5.79
C ALA A 56 0.11 25.99 6.86
N LEU A 57 0.53 25.84 8.11
CA LEU A 57 -0.37 25.88 9.26
C LEU A 57 -0.52 27.34 9.69
N GLU A 58 -1.75 27.81 9.81
CA GLU A 58 -2.08 29.21 10.17
C GLU A 58 -2.97 29.23 11.43
N PRO A 59 -2.36 29.26 12.63
CA PRO A 59 -3.07 29.36 13.90
C PRO A 59 -3.91 30.63 13.99
N GLN A 60 -5.21 30.49 14.22
CA GLN A 60 -6.10 31.61 14.52
C GLN A 60 -5.91 32.07 15.99
N PRO A 61 -6.33 33.30 16.35
CA PRO A 61 -6.12 33.83 17.71
C PRO A 61 -6.64 32.91 18.82
N ALA A 62 -7.88 32.40 18.69
CA ALA A 62 -8.49 31.51 19.68
C ALA A 62 -7.75 30.17 19.83
N PHE A 63 -7.15 29.65 18.75
CA PHE A 63 -6.28 28.49 18.83
C PHE A 63 -4.98 28.86 19.56
N SER A 64 -4.32 29.95 19.17
CA SER A 64 -3.02 30.36 19.73
C SER A 64 -3.08 30.62 21.25
N GLU A 65 -4.20 31.13 21.75
CA GLU A 65 -4.43 31.37 23.18
C GLU A 65 -4.72 30.10 23.99
N HIS A 66 -5.04 28.98 23.33
CA HIS A 66 -5.40 27.75 24.03
C HIS A 66 -4.16 27.05 24.63
N PRO A 67 -4.18 26.61 25.92
CA PRO A 67 -2.99 26.06 26.60
C PRO A 67 -2.37 24.82 25.91
N GLU A 68 -3.19 23.98 25.28
CA GLU A 68 -2.72 22.77 24.57
C GLU A 68 -2.30 23.03 23.10
N ALA A 69 -2.46 24.24 22.57
CA ALA A 69 -2.21 24.54 21.16
C ALA A 69 -0.80 24.17 20.69
N PRO A 70 0.30 24.48 21.42
CA PRO A 70 1.65 24.06 21.02
C PRO A 70 1.84 22.54 20.98
N ARG A 71 1.04 21.78 21.74
CA ARG A 71 1.04 20.32 21.68
C ARG A 71 0.26 19.82 20.47
N TRP A 72 -0.92 20.39 20.20
CA TRP A 72 -1.75 19.99 19.06
C TRP A 72 -1.07 20.30 17.73
N GLU A 73 -0.50 21.48 17.57
CA GLU A 73 0.23 21.88 16.36
C GLU A 73 1.39 20.91 16.07
N ARG A 74 2.16 20.51 17.10
CA ARG A 74 3.20 19.48 16.96
C ARG A 74 2.66 18.13 16.50
N ILE A 75 1.50 17.71 17.00
CA ILE A 75 0.88 16.45 16.60
C ILE A 75 0.34 16.55 15.15
N ILE A 76 -0.23 17.70 14.78
CA ILE A 76 -0.72 17.99 13.43
C ILE A 76 0.45 17.98 12.43
N ASP A 77 1.52 18.75 12.65
CA ASP A 77 2.72 18.76 11.80
C ASP A 77 3.29 17.35 11.61
N ARG A 78 3.45 16.59 12.70
CA ARG A 78 3.90 15.20 12.62
C ARG A 78 2.99 14.33 11.77
N ASN A 79 1.67 14.41 11.97
CA ASN A 79 0.72 13.54 11.28
C ASN A 79 0.57 13.92 9.80
N LEU A 80 0.60 15.22 9.46
CA LEU A 80 0.69 15.69 8.07
C LEU A 80 1.94 15.14 7.41
N CYS A 81 3.10 15.26 8.06
CA CYS A 81 4.34 14.70 7.56
C CYS A 81 4.26 13.17 7.39
N TRP A 82 3.82 12.44 8.43
CA TRP A 82 3.79 10.97 8.42
C TRP A 82 2.70 10.38 7.53
N SER A 83 1.73 11.19 7.07
CA SER A 83 0.78 10.78 6.02
C SER A 83 1.49 10.56 4.69
N GLY A 84 2.64 11.21 4.47
CA GLY A 84 3.36 11.20 3.19
C GLY A 84 2.69 12.01 2.09
N SER A 85 1.60 12.73 2.39
CA SER A 85 0.87 13.55 1.40
C SER A 85 1.23 15.04 1.44
N PHE A 86 1.96 15.49 2.46
CA PHE A 86 2.22 16.91 2.70
C PHE A 86 3.70 17.25 2.87
N LYS A 87 4.06 18.43 2.36
CA LYS A 87 5.23 19.23 2.73
C LYS A 87 4.73 20.43 3.52
N VAL A 88 5.18 20.61 4.74
CA VAL A 88 4.69 21.67 5.65
C VAL A 88 5.74 22.77 5.79
N ARG A 89 5.33 24.02 5.58
CA ARG A 89 6.16 25.20 5.85
C ARG A 89 6.55 25.23 7.32
N GLY A 90 7.84 25.41 7.60
CA GLY A 90 8.35 25.43 8.97
C GLY A 90 8.29 24.07 9.69
N SER A 91 8.04 22.96 8.98
CA SER A 91 7.94 21.63 9.61
C SER A 91 9.16 21.31 10.48
N ARG A 92 8.90 20.68 11.63
CA ARG A 92 9.95 20.15 12.51
C ARG A 92 10.68 18.97 11.87
N TYR A 93 10.06 18.33 10.88
CA TYR A 93 10.60 17.17 10.18
C TYR A 93 11.27 17.59 8.87
N ALA A 94 12.59 17.52 8.79
CA ALA A 94 13.36 17.95 7.61
C ALA A 94 12.87 17.32 6.30
N SER A 95 12.49 16.03 6.32
CA SER A 95 11.95 15.32 5.14
C SER A 95 10.61 15.85 4.64
N CYS A 96 9.87 16.57 5.48
CA CYS A 96 8.58 17.14 5.19
C CYS A 96 8.61 18.67 5.17
N ARG A 97 9.74 19.30 5.51
CA ARG A 97 9.88 20.75 5.45
C ARG A 97 9.81 21.20 4.00
N LEU A 98 8.95 22.18 3.76
CA LEU A 98 8.90 22.88 2.49
C LEU A 98 10.14 23.78 2.35
N GLY A 99 10.78 23.80 1.18
CA GLY A 99 11.97 24.62 0.93
C GLY A 99 11.63 26.12 0.90
N GLU A 100 12.60 26.96 1.24
CA GLU A 100 12.45 28.42 1.14
C GLU A 100 12.11 28.84 -0.30
N GLY A 101 11.19 29.79 -0.45
CA GLY A 101 10.71 30.25 -1.76
C GLY A 101 9.75 29.30 -2.50
N SER A 102 9.48 28.10 -1.97
CA SER A 102 8.50 27.20 -2.59
C SER A 102 7.08 27.78 -2.49
N ARG A 103 6.33 27.66 -3.59
CA ARG A 103 4.93 28.07 -3.65
C ARG A 103 4.09 27.16 -2.75
N LEU A 104 3.07 27.73 -2.10
CA LEU A 104 2.05 26.95 -1.40
C LEU A 104 0.98 26.51 -2.38
N ASP A 105 0.41 25.34 -2.11
CA ASP A 105 -0.81 24.88 -2.74
C ASP A 105 -2.04 25.31 -1.93
N MET A 106 -1.92 25.34 -0.59
CA MET A 106 -3.05 25.64 0.31
C MET A 106 -2.57 26.06 1.72
N LYS A 107 -3.50 26.58 2.52
CA LYS A 107 -3.33 26.84 3.95
C LYS A 107 -4.25 25.93 4.76
N ILE A 108 -3.84 25.61 5.98
CA ILE A 108 -4.66 24.92 6.97
C ILE A 108 -4.82 25.86 8.16
N LEU A 109 -6.00 26.47 8.26
CA LEU A 109 -6.34 27.37 9.36
C LEU A 109 -6.67 26.52 10.59
N LEU A 110 -6.00 26.79 11.71
CA LEU A 110 -6.21 26.06 12.96
C LEU A 110 -7.02 26.94 13.91
N ASP A 111 -8.21 26.48 14.31
CA ASP A 111 -9.10 27.23 15.19
C ASP A 111 -9.65 26.38 16.34
N VAL A 112 -10.07 27.03 17.43
CA VAL A 112 -10.73 26.39 18.57
C VAL A 112 -11.97 27.18 18.94
N GLN A 113 -13.14 26.57 18.77
CA GLN A 113 -14.42 27.20 19.11
C GLN A 113 -15.35 26.17 19.76
N ASN A 114 -16.10 26.56 20.79
CA ASN A 114 -17.13 25.71 21.40
C ASN A 114 -16.66 24.29 21.79
N GLN A 115 -15.44 24.17 22.34
CA GLN A 115 -14.80 22.88 22.66
C GLN A 115 -14.59 21.99 21.41
N GLN A 116 -14.33 22.58 20.26
CA GLN A 116 -13.99 21.89 19.02
C GLN A 116 -12.67 22.42 18.51
N LEU A 117 -11.77 21.52 18.13
CA LEU A 117 -10.62 21.85 17.31
C LEU A 117 -11.06 21.76 15.85
N ILE A 118 -10.87 22.85 15.11
CA ILE A 118 -11.29 22.98 13.71
C ILE A 118 -10.04 23.15 12.84
N LEU A 119 -9.92 22.30 11.82
CA LEU A 119 -8.91 22.43 10.77
C LEU A 119 -9.63 22.79 9.48
N THR A 120 -9.46 24.01 9.02
CA THR A 120 -10.07 24.47 7.77
C THR A 120 -9.03 24.49 6.67
N VAL A 121 -9.24 23.70 5.63
CA VAL A 121 -8.45 23.80 4.40
C VAL A 121 -8.92 25.03 3.65
N ALA A 122 -7.99 25.88 3.27
CA ALA A 122 -8.22 27.13 2.55
C ALA A 122 -7.26 27.25 1.37
N ASP A 123 -7.61 28.05 0.37
CA ASP A 123 -6.68 28.39 -0.71
C ASP A 123 -5.48 29.22 -0.21
N VAL A 124 -4.63 29.68 -1.14
CA VAL A 124 -3.42 30.44 -0.80
C VAL A 124 -3.74 31.85 -0.29
N GLU A 125 -4.87 32.42 -0.70
CA GLU A 125 -5.41 33.68 -0.20
C GLU A 125 -6.02 33.54 1.21
N GLY A 126 -6.44 32.34 1.60
CA GLY A 126 -7.06 32.03 2.88
C GLY A 126 -8.58 31.87 2.82
N VAL A 127 -9.18 31.77 1.63
CA VAL A 127 -10.60 31.50 1.44
C VAL A 127 -10.88 30.03 1.82
N PRO A 128 -11.80 29.77 2.77
CA PRO A 128 -12.13 28.42 3.20
C PRO A 128 -12.68 27.55 2.06
N LEU A 129 -12.15 26.34 1.92
CA LEU A 129 -12.67 25.30 1.02
C LEU A 129 -13.57 24.34 1.79
N PHE A 130 -13.06 23.75 2.88
CA PHE A 130 -13.84 22.87 3.76
C PHE A 130 -13.23 22.79 5.17
N PRO A 131 -14.07 22.67 6.22
CA PRO A 131 -13.62 22.45 7.58
C PRO A 131 -13.68 20.98 7.99
N LEU A 132 -12.79 20.59 8.89
CA LEU A 132 -12.85 19.35 9.66
C LEU A 132 -12.93 19.67 11.14
N MET A 133 -13.85 19.02 11.84
CA MET A 133 -14.18 19.34 13.23
C MET A 133 -13.90 18.17 14.16
N LEU A 134 -13.13 18.41 15.21
CA LEU A 134 -12.84 17.44 16.25
C LEU A 134 -13.38 17.90 17.60
N GLN A 135 -14.36 17.15 18.13
CA GLN A 135 -14.91 17.38 19.47
C GLN A 135 -13.88 17.13 20.58
N LEU A 136 -13.60 18.17 21.37
CA LEU A 136 -12.71 18.16 22.53
C LEU A 136 -13.54 17.87 23.78
N LYS A 137 -13.71 16.58 24.13
CA LYS A 137 -14.29 16.22 25.43
C LYS A 137 -13.30 16.60 26.55
N ARG A 138 -13.76 17.31 27.58
CA ARG A 138 -12.97 17.61 28.81
C ARG A 138 -12.21 16.35 29.26
N ASN A 139 -10.89 16.49 29.46
CA ASN A 139 -9.96 15.43 29.89
C ASN A 139 -9.81 14.17 29.01
N ASN A 140 -10.32 14.14 27.76
CA ASN A 140 -10.25 12.94 26.91
C ASN A 140 -9.78 13.22 25.48
N PHE A 141 -8.83 14.14 25.33
CA PHE A 141 -8.08 14.30 24.07
C PHE A 141 -7.28 13.02 23.80
N ARG A 142 -7.41 12.48 22.59
CA ARG A 142 -6.65 11.31 22.13
C ARG A 142 -6.01 11.63 20.80
N GLU A 143 -4.70 11.44 20.72
CA GLU A 143 -3.92 11.59 19.48
C GLU A 143 -4.51 10.78 18.30
N SER A 144 -5.11 9.62 18.59
CA SER A 144 -5.78 8.81 17.57
C SER A 144 -6.91 9.54 16.86
N LYS A 145 -7.59 10.50 17.52
CA LYS A 145 -8.64 11.29 16.88
C LYS A 145 -8.07 12.32 15.91
N LEU A 146 -6.96 12.97 16.27
CA LEU A 146 -6.22 13.84 15.34
C LEU A 146 -5.72 13.05 14.13
N MET A 147 -5.22 11.82 14.34
CA MET A 147 -4.80 10.96 13.23
C MET A 147 -5.96 10.67 12.26
N LEU A 148 -7.16 10.38 12.78
CA LEU A 148 -8.35 10.16 11.95
C LEU A 148 -8.74 11.43 11.18
N MET A 149 -8.71 12.59 11.83
CA MET A 149 -9.00 13.86 11.16
C MET A 149 -7.99 14.17 10.04
N ILE A 150 -6.70 13.86 10.22
CA ILE A 150 -5.70 14.02 9.15
C ILE A 150 -5.87 12.97 8.03
N ASN A 151 -6.32 11.75 8.35
CA ASN A 151 -6.69 10.77 7.33
C ASN A 151 -7.86 11.28 6.49
N GLU A 152 -8.90 11.83 7.13
CA GLU A 152 -10.06 12.42 6.47
C GLU A 152 -9.66 13.62 5.59
N LEU A 153 -8.79 14.50 6.10
CA LEU A 153 -8.20 15.59 5.33
C LEU A 153 -7.47 15.08 4.07
N THR A 154 -6.66 14.03 4.23
CA THR A 154 -5.92 13.42 3.11
C THR A 154 -6.89 12.81 2.09
N GLU A 155 -7.93 12.15 2.56
CA GLU A 155 -8.92 11.48 1.72
C GLU A 155 -9.78 12.49 0.94
N GLN A 156 -10.25 13.57 1.57
CA GLN A 156 -11.00 14.62 0.88
C GLN A 156 -10.16 15.33 -0.20
N LEU A 157 -8.84 15.45 -0.01
CA LEU A 157 -7.95 16.08 -0.99
C LEU A 157 -7.50 15.15 -2.12
N THR A 158 -7.40 13.85 -1.86
CA THR A 158 -6.76 12.91 -2.82
C THR A 158 -7.70 11.83 -3.34
N GLY A 159 -8.87 11.65 -2.73
CA GLY A 159 -9.72 10.47 -2.93
C GLY A 159 -9.14 9.17 -2.35
N ILE A 160 -7.96 9.23 -1.71
CA ILE A 160 -7.25 8.06 -1.19
C ILE A 160 -7.28 8.09 0.34
N GLN A 161 -7.89 7.07 0.94
CA GLN A 161 -7.93 6.90 2.39
C GLN A 161 -6.55 7.02 3.04
N GLY A 162 -6.46 7.84 4.09
CA GLY A 162 -5.23 8.05 4.84
C GLY A 162 -4.78 6.81 5.64
N ILE A 163 -3.47 6.60 5.71
CA ILE A 163 -2.86 5.40 6.30
C ILE A 163 -2.48 5.54 7.78
N LEU A 164 -2.68 6.69 8.42
CA LEU A 164 -2.23 6.91 9.79
C LEU A 164 -2.95 5.95 10.75
N GLY A 165 -2.16 5.22 11.54
CA GLY A 165 -2.67 4.23 12.49
C GLY A 165 -2.93 2.85 11.90
N SER A 166 -2.76 2.68 10.58
CA SER A 166 -2.82 1.38 9.92
C SER A 166 -1.77 0.42 10.50
N THR A 167 -2.03 -0.88 10.33
CA THR A 167 -1.27 -1.95 10.97
C THR A 167 -0.22 -2.53 10.03
N ILE A 168 0.95 -2.81 10.56
CA ILE A 168 2.02 -3.54 9.87
C ILE A 168 2.27 -4.81 10.66
N ALA A 169 2.17 -5.96 9.99
CA ALA A 169 2.58 -7.24 10.56
C ALA A 169 4.03 -7.52 10.21
N PHE A 170 4.74 -8.26 11.06
CA PHE A 170 6.14 -8.60 10.81
C PHE A 170 6.57 -9.83 11.62
N THR A 171 7.71 -10.40 11.24
CA THR A 171 8.36 -11.47 11.99
C THR A 171 9.20 -10.87 13.11
N LEU A 172 8.91 -11.23 14.35
CA LEU A 172 9.63 -10.79 15.55
C LEU A 172 10.39 -11.94 16.18
N LYS A 173 11.69 -11.73 16.44
CA LYS A 173 12.57 -12.62 17.18
C LYS A 173 13.04 -11.95 18.46
N GLN A 174 12.55 -12.45 19.59
CA GLN A 174 13.05 -12.04 20.91
C GLN A 174 14.17 -12.98 21.38
N PRO A 175 15.09 -12.51 22.25
CA PRO A 175 16.10 -13.37 22.87
C PRO A 175 15.47 -14.59 23.52
N LYS A 176 16.07 -15.77 23.32
CA LYS A 176 15.63 -17.05 23.88
C LYS A 176 14.18 -17.48 23.51
N ARG A 177 13.46 -16.74 22.66
CA ARG A 177 12.10 -17.08 22.18
C ARG A 177 12.12 -17.48 20.70
N ARG A 178 11.11 -18.21 20.26
CA ARG A 178 10.94 -18.53 18.83
C ARG A 178 10.44 -17.30 18.05
N LYS A 179 10.65 -17.28 16.73
CA LYS A 179 10.11 -16.25 15.85
C LYS A 179 8.58 -16.34 15.84
N ILE A 180 7.91 -15.19 16.00
CA ILE A 180 6.45 -15.06 15.96
C ILE A 180 6.05 -14.00 14.94
N ILE A 181 4.79 -14.03 14.52
CA ILE A 181 4.16 -12.89 13.84
C ILE A 181 3.69 -11.90 14.90
N ALA A 182 4.19 -10.68 14.82
CA ALA A 182 3.79 -9.53 15.62
C ALA A 182 3.16 -8.45 14.73
N ARG A 183 2.58 -7.44 15.36
CA ARG A 183 2.04 -6.24 14.71
C ARG A 183 2.44 -4.98 15.42
N VAL A 184 2.47 -3.88 14.69
CA VAL A 184 2.64 -2.50 15.18
C VAL A 184 1.82 -1.57 14.30
N ASN A 185 1.50 -0.37 14.75
CA ASN A 185 0.92 0.66 13.87
C ASN A 185 2.00 1.57 13.25
N THR A 186 1.60 2.44 12.32
CA THR A 186 2.49 3.42 11.64
C THR A 186 3.28 4.35 12.57
N HIS A 187 2.85 4.50 13.82
CA HIS A 187 3.47 5.34 14.85
C HIS A 187 4.40 4.56 15.79
N GLY A 188 4.60 3.27 15.54
CA GLY A 188 5.42 2.41 16.40
C GLY A 188 4.72 1.97 17.68
N ASN A 189 3.41 2.22 17.78
CA ASN A 189 2.60 1.91 18.95
C ASN A 189 1.82 0.60 18.74
N ARG A 190 1.11 0.14 19.77
CA ARG A 190 0.28 -1.09 19.73
C ARG A 190 1.05 -2.34 19.32
N LEU A 191 2.32 -2.44 19.75
CA LEU A 191 3.09 -3.67 19.59
C LEU A 191 2.35 -4.84 20.24
N GLY A 192 2.12 -5.92 19.49
CA GLY A 192 1.46 -7.10 20.02
C GLY A 192 1.65 -8.33 19.15
N ALA A 193 1.60 -9.52 19.76
CA ALA A 193 1.68 -10.78 19.04
C ALA A 193 0.37 -11.09 18.29
N ILE A 194 0.47 -11.50 17.02
CA ILE A 194 -0.64 -12.10 16.25
C ILE A 194 -0.60 -13.62 16.39
N SER A 195 0.57 -14.23 16.24
CA SER A 195 0.75 -15.67 16.46
C SER A 195 1.30 -15.93 17.85
N ARG A 196 0.76 -16.93 18.55
CA ARG A 196 1.29 -17.43 19.83
C ARG A 196 1.48 -18.92 19.68
N ASN A 197 2.71 -19.40 19.48
CA ASN A 197 2.91 -20.81 19.13
C ASN A 197 4.24 -21.38 19.65
N PRO A 198 4.34 -22.72 19.84
CA PRO A 198 5.59 -23.42 20.17
C PRO A 198 6.57 -23.51 18.99
N SER A 199 6.13 -23.14 17.78
CA SER A 199 6.86 -23.23 16.52
C SER A 199 7.26 -21.87 15.98
N ILE A 200 8.18 -21.84 15.02
CA ILE A 200 8.61 -20.61 14.33
C ILE A 200 7.51 -20.19 13.35
N SER A 201 7.17 -18.89 13.35
CA SER A 201 6.26 -18.28 12.38
C SER A 201 6.98 -17.16 11.63
N LEU A 202 6.88 -17.16 10.29
CA LEU A 202 7.64 -16.31 9.37
C LEU A 202 6.75 -15.78 8.23
N LEU A 203 7.22 -14.74 7.54
CA LEU A 203 6.66 -14.26 6.26
C LEU A 203 5.15 -13.96 6.34
N PRO A 204 4.72 -13.02 7.20
CA PRO A 204 3.31 -12.65 7.30
C PRO A 204 2.81 -11.99 6.01
N ARG A 205 1.59 -12.34 5.58
CA ARG A 205 0.90 -11.74 4.42
C ARG A 205 -0.58 -11.52 4.74
N TRP A 206 -0.99 -10.26 4.87
CA TRP A 206 -2.38 -9.88 5.08
C TRP A 206 -3.25 -10.31 3.89
N SER A 207 -4.48 -10.74 4.17
CA SER A 207 -5.49 -10.91 3.13
C SER A 207 -5.86 -9.56 2.50
N PRO A 208 -6.39 -9.54 1.26
CA PRO A 208 -6.76 -8.30 0.58
C PRO A 208 -7.76 -7.44 1.37
N ASP A 209 -8.68 -8.08 2.09
CA ASP A 209 -9.64 -7.40 2.98
C ASP A 209 -9.05 -6.95 4.34
N GLY A 210 -7.78 -7.28 4.60
CA GLY A 210 -7.08 -7.01 5.85
C GLY A 210 -7.63 -7.77 7.07
N LYS A 211 -8.60 -8.67 6.96
CA LYS A 211 -9.27 -9.31 8.12
C LYS A 211 -8.56 -10.58 8.59
N SER A 212 -7.68 -11.15 7.79
CA SER A 212 -6.93 -12.36 8.09
C SER A 212 -5.45 -12.20 7.72
N ILE A 213 -4.61 -13.08 8.25
CA ILE A 213 -3.19 -13.11 7.92
C ILE A 213 -2.71 -14.53 7.64
N LEU A 214 -1.93 -14.68 6.57
CA LEU A 214 -1.14 -15.86 6.29
C LEU A 214 0.23 -15.75 6.91
N TYR A 215 0.80 -16.88 7.27
CA TYR A 215 2.22 -16.98 7.57
C TYR A 215 2.72 -18.40 7.39
N THR A 216 4.03 -18.53 7.17
CA THR A 216 4.71 -19.82 7.12
C THR A 216 5.06 -20.27 8.53
N ARG A 217 4.61 -21.45 8.94
CA ARG A 217 5.02 -22.09 10.20
C ARG A 217 6.11 -23.11 9.92
N LEU A 218 7.23 -23.00 10.63
CA LEU A 218 8.30 -23.99 10.64
C LEU A 218 8.31 -24.76 11.96
N SER A 219 8.20 -26.08 11.86
CA SER A 219 8.17 -27.02 12.99
C SER A 219 9.13 -28.20 12.75
N ARG A 220 9.30 -29.07 13.76
CA ARG A 220 10.07 -30.32 13.59
C ARG A 220 9.47 -31.27 12.53
N ARG A 221 8.18 -31.10 12.20
CA ARG A 221 7.45 -31.91 11.21
C ARG A 221 7.45 -31.28 9.81
N GLY A 222 8.22 -30.22 9.60
CA GLY A 222 8.27 -29.48 8.34
C GLY A 222 7.54 -28.13 8.39
N THR A 223 7.17 -27.63 7.21
CA THR A 223 6.61 -26.29 6.97
C THR A 223 5.13 -26.33 6.62
N ALA A 224 4.39 -25.29 6.99
CA ALA A 224 2.97 -25.17 6.67
C ALA A 224 2.57 -23.72 6.40
N ILE A 225 1.60 -23.52 5.49
CA ILE A 225 0.87 -22.24 5.39
C ILE A 225 -0.25 -22.24 6.40
N ILE A 226 -0.23 -21.26 7.29
CA ILE A 226 -1.24 -21.06 8.32
C ILE A 226 -2.07 -19.84 7.97
N LEU A 227 -3.39 -19.97 8.02
CA LEU A 227 -4.36 -18.88 7.97
C LEU A 227 -4.84 -18.55 9.38
N ASN A 228 -4.61 -17.32 9.82
CA ASN A 228 -5.11 -16.80 11.09
C ASN A 228 -6.15 -15.71 10.82
N LYS A 229 -7.42 -16.00 11.12
CA LYS A 229 -8.56 -15.07 10.99
C LYS A 229 -8.65 -14.03 12.11
N LEU A 230 -7.59 -13.90 12.93
CA LEU A 230 -7.47 -13.07 14.13
C LEU A 230 -8.44 -13.40 15.29
N LYS A 231 -9.57 -14.03 15.00
CA LYS A 231 -10.53 -14.60 15.94
C LYS A 231 -10.52 -16.12 15.79
N GLY A 232 -10.47 -16.84 16.92
CA GLY A 232 -10.46 -18.30 16.94
C GLY A 232 -9.07 -18.90 16.66
N LYS A 233 -9.05 -20.22 16.41
CA LYS A 233 -7.81 -20.98 16.20
C LYS A 233 -7.30 -20.82 14.75
N PRO A 234 -5.98 -20.68 14.54
CA PRO A 234 -5.40 -20.68 13.19
C PRO A 234 -5.65 -22.01 12.45
N ILE A 235 -5.83 -21.92 11.14
CA ILE A 235 -6.15 -23.02 10.23
C ILE A 235 -4.90 -23.38 9.43
N ILE A 236 -4.59 -24.68 9.31
CA ILE A 236 -3.55 -25.15 8.38
C ILE A 236 -4.17 -25.26 6.98
N LEU A 237 -3.67 -24.47 6.03
CA LEU A 237 -4.13 -24.51 4.64
C LEU A 237 -3.39 -25.58 3.84
N LEU A 238 -2.07 -25.54 3.91
CA LEU A 238 -1.13 -26.42 3.23
C LEU A 238 -0.03 -26.82 4.20
N ASN A 239 0.49 -28.04 4.05
CA ASN A 239 1.57 -28.57 4.88
C ASN A 239 2.54 -29.35 4.00
N SER A 240 3.81 -29.31 4.35
CA SER A 240 4.84 -30.15 3.74
C SER A 240 4.48 -31.62 3.98
N ASP A 241 4.38 -32.40 2.91
CA ASP A 241 4.21 -33.84 3.03
C ASP A 241 5.56 -34.52 3.25
N ASN A 242 5.99 -34.58 4.51
CA ASN A 242 7.23 -35.24 4.89
C ASN A 242 7.12 -36.77 4.90
N ARG A 243 5.99 -37.36 4.48
CA ARG A 243 5.84 -38.82 4.39
C ARG A 243 6.60 -39.43 3.22
N VAL A 244 7.08 -38.62 2.27
CA VAL A 244 7.59 -39.13 0.99
C VAL A 244 9.11 -39.21 0.87
N ASN A 245 9.94 -38.49 1.64
CA ASN A 245 11.40 -38.65 1.51
C ASN A 245 12.15 -38.25 2.79
N ALA A 246 12.70 -39.25 3.50
CA ALA A 246 13.66 -39.06 4.59
C ALA A 246 15.06 -38.63 4.08
N SER A 247 15.26 -38.53 2.77
CA SER A 247 16.56 -38.28 2.11
C SER A 247 16.72 -36.90 1.49
N ASN A 248 15.68 -36.07 1.39
CA ASN A 248 15.79 -34.72 0.81
C ASN A 248 16.07 -33.67 1.90
N THR A 249 17.20 -32.99 1.75
CA THR A 249 17.72 -31.91 2.61
C THR A 249 16.95 -30.58 2.53
N ASN A 250 15.89 -30.49 1.72
CA ASN A 250 15.09 -29.28 1.56
C ASN A 250 13.99 -29.18 2.66
N PHE A 251 14.32 -28.50 3.75
CA PHE A 251 13.43 -28.33 4.91
C PHE A 251 12.24 -27.36 4.68
N LEU A 252 12.29 -26.52 3.63
CA LEU A 252 11.24 -25.53 3.30
C LEU A 252 10.40 -26.00 2.11
N ASN A 253 9.58 -27.04 2.32
CA ASN A 253 8.74 -27.59 1.24
C ASN A 253 7.52 -26.73 0.89
N VAL A 254 7.08 -25.84 1.78
CA VAL A 254 5.94 -24.94 1.56
C VAL A 254 6.25 -23.60 2.22
N SER A 255 6.19 -22.49 1.48
CA SER A 255 6.41 -21.17 2.06
C SER A 255 5.74 -20.02 1.31
N GLY A 256 5.67 -18.88 1.99
CA GLY A 256 5.17 -17.63 1.43
C GLY A 256 3.68 -17.65 1.11
N GLY A 257 3.28 -16.80 0.16
CA GLY A 257 1.90 -16.64 -0.26
C GLY A 257 1.65 -15.24 -0.82
N ALA A 258 1.26 -15.12 -2.08
CA ALA A 258 0.65 -13.91 -2.62
C ALA A 258 -0.86 -14.13 -2.75
N TRP A 259 -1.66 -13.21 -2.23
CA TRP A 259 -3.11 -13.27 -2.38
C TRP A 259 -3.51 -12.76 -3.75
N PHE A 260 -4.44 -13.48 -4.38
CA PHE A 260 -5.29 -12.86 -5.39
C PHE A 260 -6.23 -11.86 -4.71
N SER A 261 -6.64 -10.83 -5.45
CA SER A 261 -7.56 -9.79 -4.96
C SER A 261 -8.88 -10.37 -4.43
N ASP A 262 -9.31 -11.52 -4.97
CA ASP A 262 -10.52 -12.24 -4.56
C ASP A 262 -10.48 -12.82 -3.13
N GLY A 263 -9.31 -12.92 -2.50
CA GLY A 263 -9.15 -13.44 -1.13
C GLY A 263 -9.47 -14.94 -0.97
N THR A 264 -9.64 -15.68 -2.07
CA THR A 264 -9.93 -17.12 -2.09
C THR A 264 -8.83 -17.94 -2.76
N ARG A 265 -7.90 -17.30 -3.47
CA ARG A 265 -6.77 -17.94 -4.13
C ARG A 265 -5.43 -17.36 -3.69
N LEU A 266 -4.40 -18.19 -3.77
CA LEU A 266 -3.02 -17.85 -3.43
C LEU A 266 -2.04 -18.31 -4.49
N ILE A 267 -0.94 -17.59 -4.69
CA ILE A 267 0.29 -18.16 -5.26
C ILE A 267 1.22 -18.51 -4.11
N VAL A 268 1.61 -19.78 -4.00
CA VAL A 268 2.49 -20.31 -2.97
C VAL A 268 3.73 -20.95 -3.59
N THR A 269 4.82 -21.00 -2.82
CA THR A 269 6.03 -21.74 -3.21
C THR A 269 5.92 -23.16 -2.65
N LEU A 270 6.01 -24.17 -3.53
CA LEU A 270 6.02 -25.58 -3.15
C LEU A 270 7.25 -26.28 -3.71
N SER A 271 7.91 -27.07 -2.86
CA SER A 271 8.92 -28.02 -3.27
C SER A 271 8.26 -29.34 -3.65
N ARG A 272 8.33 -29.74 -4.92
CA ARG A 272 7.86 -31.04 -5.40
C ARG A 272 8.97 -31.73 -6.18
N LYS A 273 9.23 -33.00 -5.85
CA LYS A 273 10.28 -33.82 -6.48
C LYS A 273 11.68 -33.17 -6.49
N GLY A 274 11.97 -32.32 -5.50
CA GLY A 274 13.27 -31.65 -5.36
C GLY A 274 13.37 -30.26 -6.01
N ASN A 275 12.36 -29.82 -6.77
CA ASN A 275 12.33 -28.47 -7.35
C ASN A 275 11.34 -27.56 -6.63
N ASN A 276 11.67 -26.27 -6.48
CA ASN A 276 10.77 -25.26 -5.93
C ASN A 276 10.10 -24.52 -7.07
N ASP A 277 8.79 -24.66 -7.17
CA ASP A 277 7.97 -23.97 -8.17
C ASP A 277 6.85 -23.19 -7.49
N LEU A 278 6.24 -22.29 -8.26
CA LEU A 278 5.06 -21.56 -7.85
C LEU A 278 3.79 -22.34 -8.20
N TYR A 279 2.84 -22.37 -7.28
CA TYR A 279 1.55 -23.01 -7.44
C TYR A 279 0.44 -22.04 -7.06
N GLU A 280 -0.60 -22.01 -7.87
CA GLU A 280 -1.88 -21.44 -7.48
C GLU A 280 -2.62 -22.43 -6.59
N PHE A 281 -3.13 -21.95 -5.46
CA PHE A 281 -3.91 -22.73 -4.50
C PHE A 281 -5.26 -22.09 -4.26
N ASP A 282 -6.33 -22.85 -4.54
CA ASP A 282 -7.72 -22.47 -4.27
C ASP A 282 -8.10 -22.92 -2.85
N LEU A 283 -8.44 -21.96 -1.98
CA LEU A 283 -8.77 -22.22 -0.57
C LEU A 283 -10.05 -23.03 -0.40
N ASN A 284 -11.02 -22.84 -1.29
CA ASN A 284 -12.34 -23.46 -1.21
C ASN A 284 -12.28 -24.90 -1.70
N ARG A 285 -11.65 -25.12 -2.85
CA ARG A 285 -11.51 -26.44 -3.48
C ARG A 285 -10.36 -27.26 -2.90
N ARG A 286 -9.44 -26.62 -2.17
CA ARG A 286 -8.18 -27.23 -1.69
C ARG A 286 -7.38 -27.86 -2.84
N LYS A 287 -7.39 -27.21 -4.00
CA LYS A 287 -6.75 -27.69 -5.22
C LYS A 287 -5.56 -26.80 -5.57
N GLU A 288 -4.49 -27.44 -6.03
CA GLU A 288 -3.27 -26.78 -6.49
C GLU A 288 -3.15 -26.88 -8.01
N ARG A 289 -2.62 -25.82 -8.64
CA ARG A 289 -2.27 -25.77 -10.05
C ARG A 289 -0.86 -25.19 -10.18
N GLN A 290 0.04 -25.93 -10.80
CA GLN A 290 1.40 -25.46 -11.04
C GLN A 290 1.40 -24.25 -12.00
N VAL A 291 2.15 -23.20 -11.63
CA VAL A 291 2.26 -21.93 -12.37
C VAL A 291 3.60 -21.86 -13.11
N THR A 292 4.70 -22.24 -12.44
CA THR A 292 6.03 -22.31 -13.05
C THR A 292 6.50 -23.76 -13.18
N LYS A 293 7.30 -24.05 -14.22
CA LYS A 293 7.78 -25.40 -14.55
C LYS A 293 9.26 -25.44 -14.92
N HIS A 294 9.99 -24.39 -14.57
CA HIS A 294 11.40 -24.29 -14.93
C HIS A 294 12.24 -25.15 -13.97
N PRO A 295 13.33 -25.80 -14.42
CA PRO A 295 14.24 -26.52 -13.50
C PRO A 295 14.95 -25.65 -12.44
N ALA A 296 14.68 -24.35 -12.41
CA ALA A 296 15.26 -23.38 -11.51
C ALA A 296 14.36 -23.23 -10.28
N ILE A 297 14.91 -22.64 -9.22
CA ILE A 297 14.17 -22.35 -8.00
C ILE A 297 13.35 -21.08 -8.22
N ASP A 298 12.02 -21.22 -8.24
CA ASP A 298 11.08 -20.11 -8.37
C ASP A 298 10.35 -19.84 -7.03
N THR A 299 10.50 -18.65 -6.46
CA THR A 299 10.03 -18.30 -5.10
C THR A 299 9.54 -16.85 -4.97
N ALA A 300 9.12 -16.47 -3.76
CA ALA A 300 8.76 -15.09 -3.38
C ALA A 300 7.79 -14.38 -4.36
N PRO A 301 6.60 -14.96 -4.61
CA PRO A 301 5.64 -14.37 -5.53
C PRO A 301 5.05 -13.05 -5.01
N SER A 302 4.77 -12.14 -5.94
CA SER A 302 3.90 -10.97 -5.75
C SER A 302 3.02 -10.78 -6.98
N LEU A 303 1.71 -10.62 -6.77
CA LEU A 303 0.74 -10.34 -7.82
C LEU A 303 0.58 -8.83 -8.00
N SER A 304 0.31 -8.41 -9.23
CA SER A 304 -0.21 -7.08 -9.52
C SER A 304 -1.63 -6.93 -8.95
N PRO A 305 -2.08 -5.69 -8.65
CA PRO A 305 -3.40 -5.45 -8.04
C PRO A 305 -4.59 -5.94 -8.88
N ASP A 306 -4.42 -6.04 -10.20
CA ASP A 306 -5.42 -6.51 -11.17
C ASP A 306 -5.44 -8.05 -11.35
N ASP A 307 -4.62 -8.79 -10.60
CA ASP A 307 -4.42 -10.25 -10.70
C ASP A 307 -3.96 -10.76 -12.08
N GLN A 308 -3.48 -9.89 -12.96
CA GLN A 308 -3.06 -10.28 -14.32
C GLN A 308 -1.58 -10.64 -14.40
N GLN A 309 -0.76 -10.17 -13.46
CA GLN A 309 0.69 -10.15 -13.60
C GLN A 309 1.32 -10.67 -12.32
N LEU A 310 2.35 -11.49 -12.48
CA LEU A 310 3.08 -12.12 -11.39
C LEU A 310 4.55 -11.74 -11.52
N VAL A 311 5.12 -11.24 -10.42
CA VAL A 311 6.57 -11.14 -10.29
C VAL A 311 7.06 -12.12 -9.23
N PHE A 312 8.23 -12.68 -9.47
CA PHE A 312 8.79 -13.72 -8.61
C PHE A 312 10.31 -13.76 -8.74
N VAL A 313 10.97 -14.41 -7.78
CA VAL A 313 12.41 -14.62 -7.80
C VAL A 313 12.72 -15.94 -8.46
N SER A 314 13.68 -15.94 -9.40
CA SER A 314 14.23 -17.14 -10.02
C SER A 314 15.76 -17.08 -10.08
N ASP A 315 16.41 -18.22 -9.88
CA ASP A 315 17.87 -18.36 -10.01
C ASP A 315 18.32 -18.88 -11.38
N ARG A 316 17.41 -18.96 -12.36
CA ARG A 316 17.66 -19.52 -13.70
C ARG A 316 18.81 -18.88 -14.50
N THR A 317 19.27 -17.70 -14.09
CA THR A 317 20.42 -16.98 -14.68
C THR A 317 21.70 -17.12 -13.84
N GLY A 318 21.76 -18.07 -12.91
CA GLY A 318 22.91 -18.33 -12.02
C GLY A 318 22.98 -17.44 -10.77
N LYS A 319 22.15 -16.41 -10.69
CA LYS A 319 21.92 -15.58 -9.50
C LYS A 319 20.43 -15.28 -9.40
N GLU A 320 19.93 -15.04 -8.19
CA GLU A 320 18.55 -14.61 -7.95
C GLU A 320 18.24 -13.33 -8.74
N GLN A 321 17.21 -13.39 -9.59
CA GLN A 321 16.68 -12.26 -10.34
C GLN A 321 15.17 -12.24 -10.23
N ILE A 322 14.58 -11.07 -10.50
CA ILE A 322 13.15 -10.91 -10.57
C ILE A 322 12.70 -11.16 -12.00
N PHE A 323 11.72 -12.04 -12.13
CA PHE A 323 11.02 -12.37 -13.37
C PHE A 323 9.60 -11.85 -13.31
N TYR A 324 9.11 -11.46 -14.48
CA TYR A 324 7.73 -11.06 -14.73
C TYR A 324 7.04 -12.16 -15.54
N ARG A 325 5.78 -12.43 -15.22
CA ARG A 325 4.91 -13.34 -15.96
C ARG A 325 3.50 -12.78 -16.08
N GLN A 326 2.96 -12.81 -17.29
CA GLN A 326 1.54 -12.55 -17.52
C GLN A 326 0.74 -13.83 -17.23
N LEU A 327 -0.15 -13.80 -16.25
CA LEU A 327 -1.01 -14.92 -15.90
C LEU A 327 -1.99 -15.26 -17.03
N GLY A 328 -2.33 -16.54 -17.14
CA GLY A 328 -3.15 -17.06 -18.25
C GLY A 328 -2.42 -17.23 -19.59
N THR A 329 -1.20 -16.68 -19.73
CA THR A 329 -0.39 -16.82 -20.94
C THR A 329 0.93 -17.55 -20.68
N ARG A 330 1.78 -17.64 -21.73
CA ARG A 330 3.17 -18.09 -21.63
C ARG A 330 4.18 -16.94 -21.64
N VAL A 331 3.71 -15.69 -21.67
CA VAL A 331 4.59 -14.51 -21.72
C VAL A 331 5.30 -14.35 -20.38
N GLU A 332 6.62 -14.39 -20.42
CA GLU A 332 7.51 -14.32 -19.26
C GLU A 332 8.84 -13.70 -19.67
N PHE A 333 9.38 -12.79 -18.87
CA PHE A 333 10.67 -12.15 -19.12
C PHE A 333 11.38 -11.77 -17.83
N GLN A 334 12.71 -11.62 -17.93
CA GLN A 334 13.57 -11.20 -16.84
C GLN A 334 13.50 -9.67 -16.67
N LEU A 335 13.16 -9.20 -15.47
CA LEU A 335 13.11 -7.77 -15.15
C LEU A 335 14.47 -7.23 -14.70
N THR A 336 15.16 -7.95 -13.82
CA THR A 336 16.44 -7.49 -13.27
C THR A 336 17.61 -8.27 -13.85
N ARG A 337 18.73 -7.58 -14.13
CA ARG A 337 19.93 -8.19 -14.76
C ARG A 337 21.24 -7.92 -14.02
N SER A 338 21.21 -7.14 -12.94
CA SER A 338 22.42 -6.72 -12.21
C SER A 338 22.28 -6.98 -10.71
N GLY A 339 23.39 -7.41 -10.08
CA GLY A 339 23.38 -7.88 -8.69
C GLY A 339 22.49 -9.11 -8.51
N ALA A 340 22.34 -9.59 -7.28
CA ALA A 340 21.24 -10.51 -6.94
C ALA A 340 20.03 -9.68 -6.51
N SER A 341 18.82 -10.04 -6.94
CA SER A 341 17.59 -9.31 -6.63
C SER A 341 16.53 -10.25 -6.04
N SER A 342 15.87 -9.82 -4.96
CA SER A 342 14.94 -10.62 -4.18
C SER A 342 13.78 -9.79 -3.60
N ASP A 343 12.84 -10.45 -2.92
CA ASP A 343 11.68 -9.84 -2.23
C ASP A 343 10.87 -8.82 -3.06
N PRO A 344 10.41 -9.16 -4.28
CA PRO A 344 9.62 -8.24 -5.07
C PRO A 344 8.26 -7.97 -4.43
N ALA A 345 7.80 -6.73 -4.50
CA ALA A 345 6.49 -6.28 -4.03
C ALA A 345 5.90 -5.28 -5.02
N TRP A 346 4.77 -5.62 -5.64
CA TRP A 346 3.99 -4.69 -6.45
C TRP A 346 3.42 -3.56 -5.61
N SER A 347 3.43 -2.35 -6.17
CA SER A 347 2.72 -1.21 -5.60
C SER A 347 1.20 -1.41 -5.70
N PRO A 348 0.40 -0.82 -4.79
CA PRO A 348 -1.05 -1.00 -4.78
C PRO A 348 -1.79 -0.48 -6.02
N ASP A 349 -1.16 0.41 -6.78
CA ASP A 349 -1.64 0.97 -8.04
C ASP A 349 -1.13 0.21 -9.28
N GLY A 350 -0.23 -0.78 -9.10
CA GLY A 350 0.28 -1.61 -10.19
C GLY A 350 1.27 -0.91 -11.11
N THR A 351 1.84 0.23 -10.70
CA THR A 351 2.77 1.02 -11.53
C THR A 351 4.24 0.68 -11.28
N MET A 352 4.56 0.19 -10.08
CA MET A 352 5.94 0.05 -9.61
C MET A 352 6.15 -1.28 -8.88
N ILE A 353 7.40 -1.75 -8.88
CA ILE A 353 7.84 -2.89 -8.08
C ILE A 353 8.95 -2.42 -7.14
N ALA A 354 8.73 -2.57 -5.83
CA ALA A 354 9.81 -2.44 -4.85
C ALA A 354 10.50 -3.79 -4.66
N PHE A 355 11.82 -3.80 -4.50
CA PHE A 355 12.58 -5.03 -4.31
C PHE A 355 13.91 -4.81 -3.59
N THR A 356 14.48 -5.91 -3.09
CA THR A 356 15.82 -5.95 -2.50
C THR A 356 16.85 -6.22 -3.59
N ARG A 357 17.96 -5.47 -3.63
CA ARG A 357 19.11 -5.76 -4.49
C ARG A 357 20.42 -5.79 -3.71
N LEU A 358 21.24 -6.80 -3.97
CA LEU A 358 22.61 -6.88 -3.46
C LEU A 358 23.55 -5.98 -4.27
N VAL A 359 23.97 -4.87 -3.66
CA VAL A 359 24.91 -3.90 -4.25
C VAL A 359 26.19 -3.90 -3.43
N ARG A 360 27.30 -4.34 -4.02
CA ARG A 360 28.63 -4.43 -3.35
C ARG A 360 28.54 -5.13 -1.98
N GLY A 361 27.84 -6.27 -1.94
CA GLY A 361 27.70 -7.08 -0.73
C GLY A 361 26.70 -6.57 0.31
N ASN A 362 26.02 -5.44 0.08
CA ASN A 362 24.98 -4.93 0.97
C ASN A 362 23.63 -4.92 0.26
N ALA A 363 22.60 -5.40 0.93
CA ALA A 363 21.25 -5.39 0.39
C ALA A 363 20.64 -3.98 0.47
N GLN A 364 20.02 -3.52 -0.61
CA GLN A 364 19.41 -2.20 -0.72
C GLN A 364 17.99 -2.29 -1.28
N ILE A 365 17.13 -1.35 -0.92
CA ILE A 365 15.80 -1.22 -1.49
C ILE A 365 15.87 -0.42 -2.77
N HIS A 366 15.30 -0.98 -3.83
CA HIS A 366 15.13 -0.37 -5.15
C HIS A 366 13.65 -0.36 -5.52
N ILE A 367 13.28 0.55 -6.42
CA ILE A 367 12.01 0.52 -7.15
C ILE A 367 12.28 0.46 -8.65
N LEU A 368 11.39 -0.20 -9.38
CA LEU A 368 11.47 -0.42 -10.82
C LEU A 368 10.08 -0.22 -11.45
N ASP A 369 10.03 0.49 -12.57
CA ASP A 369 8.91 0.42 -13.50
C ASP A 369 9.08 -0.83 -14.39
N PRO A 370 8.15 -1.80 -14.34
CA PRO A 370 8.30 -3.05 -15.09
C PRO A 370 8.15 -2.92 -16.61
N PHE A 371 7.58 -1.81 -17.10
CA PHE A 371 7.31 -1.58 -18.51
C PHE A 371 8.40 -0.73 -19.17
N THR A 372 8.91 0.29 -18.47
CA THR A 372 10.02 1.11 -18.99
C THR A 372 11.39 0.55 -18.64
N GLY A 373 11.48 -0.23 -17.56
CA GLY A 373 12.75 -0.69 -17.00
C GLY A 373 13.48 0.36 -16.15
N ASP A 374 12.85 1.51 -15.90
CA ASP A 374 13.44 2.58 -15.10
C ASP A 374 13.58 2.18 -13.65
N GLU A 375 14.81 2.20 -13.16
CA GLU A 375 15.15 1.73 -11.83
C GLU A 375 15.77 2.82 -10.97
N LYS A 376 15.34 2.91 -9.71
CA LYS A 376 15.85 3.85 -8.73
C LYS A 376 16.18 3.16 -7.40
N ALA A 377 17.42 3.33 -6.94
CA ALA A 377 17.80 2.96 -5.58
C ALA A 377 17.18 3.95 -4.56
N LEU A 378 16.47 3.42 -3.56
CA LEU A 378 15.89 4.20 -2.47
C LEU A 378 16.77 4.22 -1.22
N THR A 379 17.55 3.16 -0.99
CA THR A 379 18.55 3.11 0.07
C THR A 379 19.96 2.98 -0.51
N ARG A 380 20.93 3.55 0.20
CA ARG A 380 22.36 3.49 -0.15
C ARG A 380 23.19 3.41 1.13
N GLY A 381 24.25 2.60 1.13
CA GLY A 381 25.26 2.58 2.19
C GLY A 381 25.82 1.19 2.50
N ARG A 382 26.61 1.12 3.58
CA ARG A 382 27.25 -0.10 4.09
C ARG A 382 26.40 -0.74 5.19
N TYR A 383 25.12 -0.96 4.88
CA TYR A 383 24.16 -1.62 5.76
C TYR A 383 23.08 -2.29 4.90
N ASN A 384 22.47 -3.35 5.42
CA ASN A 384 21.40 -4.05 4.71
C ASN A 384 20.05 -3.36 4.92
N SER A 385 19.28 -3.25 3.84
CA SER A 385 17.88 -2.85 3.78
C SER A 385 17.15 -3.82 2.86
N GLU A 386 16.15 -4.54 3.38
CA GLU A 386 15.56 -5.73 2.74
C GLU A 386 14.06 -5.79 2.99
N GLN A 387 13.39 -6.66 2.22
CA GLN A 387 11.99 -7.05 2.41
C GLN A 387 11.02 -5.85 2.42
N PRO A 388 10.95 -5.09 1.31
CA PRO A 388 10.07 -3.94 1.23
C PRO A 388 8.59 -4.36 1.21
N SER A 389 7.74 -3.54 1.81
CA SER A 389 6.27 -3.61 1.68
C SER A 389 5.71 -2.21 1.54
N TRP A 390 4.84 -2.04 0.53
CA TRP A 390 4.17 -0.77 0.26
C TRP A 390 3.13 -0.44 1.33
N SER A 391 2.94 0.85 1.60
CA SER A 391 1.74 1.36 2.24
C SER A 391 0.54 1.24 1.30
N PRO A 392 -0.70 1.12 1.81
CA PRO A 392 -1.88 0.93 0.96
C PRO A 392 -2.25 2.11 0.07
N ASP A 393 -1.66 3.28 0.31
CA ASP A 393 -1.78 4.48 -0.52
C ASP A 393 -0.63 4.65 -1.52
N GLY A 394 0.31 3.69 -1.58
CA GLY A 394 1.45 3.70 -2.50
C GLY A 394 2.52 4.75 -2.21
N LYS A 395 2.42 5.53 -1.11
CA LYS A 395 3.30 6.68 -0.85
C LYS A 395 4.52 6.36 0.01
N GLN A 396 4.52 5.23 0.70
CA GLN A 396 5.54 4.82 1.66
C GLN A 396 5.92 3.36 1.51
N ILE A 397 7.13 3.04 1.97
CA ILE A 397 7.65 1.67 2.04
C ILE A 397 8.10 1.41 3.47
N VAL A 398 7.60 0.32 4.07
CA VAL A 398 8.19 -0.28 5.27
C VAL A 398 9.18 -1.37 4.86
N PHE A 399 10.31 -1.45 5.54
CA PHE A 399 11.36 -2.40 5.24
C PHE A 399 12.15 -2.76 6.49
N ALA A 400 12.89 -3.87 6.44
CA ALA A 400 13.81 -4.28 7.49
C ALA A 400 15.20 -3.70 7.19
N ALA A 401 15.87 -3.11 8.17
CA ALA A 401 17.23 -2.63 7.99
C ALA A 401 18.13 -2.92 9.18
N ASN A 402 19.38 -3.24 8.89
CA ASN A 402 20.40 -3.61 9.86
C ASN A 402 21.61 -2.66 9.77
N SER A 403 21.54 -1.53 10.49
CA SER A 403 22.66 -0.60 10.62
C SER A 403 23.48 -0.79 11.91
N THR A 404 23.02 -1.61 12.85
CA THR A 404 23.62 -1.75 14.20
C THR A 404 23.79 -3.21 14.64
N GLY A 405 23.90 -4.14 13.68
CA GLY A 405 24.03 -5.58 13.92
C GLY A 405 22.71 -6.35 14.06
N VAL A 406 21.62 -5.69 14.47
CA VAL A 406 20.28 -6.29 14.60
C VAL A 406 19.27 -5.57 13.69
N SER A 407 18.51 -6.35 12.91
CA SER A 407 17.50 -5.81 12.01
C SER A 407 16.31 -5.17 12.75
N LYS A 408 15.92 -3.98 12.32
CA LYS A 408 14.75 -3.22 12.79
C LYS A 408 13.88 -2.78 11.63
N LEU A 409 12.61 -2.52 11.90
CA LEU A 409 11.73 -1.95 10.89
C LEU A 409 11.94 -0.44 10.75
N TYR A 410 12.02 0.01 9.50
CA TYR A 410 12.06 1.40 9.09
C TYR A 410 10.93 1.66 8.10
N VAL A 411 10.54 2.92 7.99
CA VAL A 411 9.64 3.41 6.95
C VAL A 411 10.26 4.63 6.28
N MET A 412 10.02 4.79 5.00
CA MET A 412 10.46 5.93 4.19
C MET A 412 9.39 6.27 3.15
N PHE A 413 9.48 7.47 2.56
CA PHE A 413 8.71 7.83 1.38
C PHE A 413 9.31 7.16 0.13
N ILE A 414 8.50 7.06 -0.93
CA ILE A 414 8.91 6.43 -2.20
C ILE A 414 9.95 7.25 -2.96
N ASP A 415 10.20 8.50 -2.55
CA ASP A 415 11.34 9.29 -3.03
C ASP A 415 12.68 8.92 -2.35
N GLY A 416 12.65 8.06 -1.33
CA GLY A 416 13.80 7.64 -0.51
C GLY A 416 14.06 8.53 0.71
N THR A 417 13.31 9.63 0.87
CA THR A 417 13.44 10.55 2.01
C THR A 417 12.59 10.10 3.20
N GLY A 418 12.74 10.79 4.34
CA GLY A 418 11.88 10.56 5.51
C GLY A 418 12.10 9.21 6.20
N ARG A 419 13.23 8.55 5.94
CA ARG A 419 13.62 7.32 6.61
C ARG A 419 13.57 7.52 8.13
N ARG A 420 12.72 6.75 8.80
CA ARG A 420 12.61 6.72 10.26
C ARG A 420 12.45 5.30 10.76
N ARG A 421 13.00 5.01 11.94
CA ARG A 421 12.75 3.74 12.62
C ARG A 421 11.27 3.69 13.03
N LEU A 422 10.59 2.60 12.68
CA LEU A 422 9.18 2.40 12.98
C LEU A 422 8.98 1.92 14.42
N THR A 423 9.79 0.96 14.87
CA THR A 423 9.61 0.28 16.16
C THR A 423 10.46 0.89 17.27
N ARG A 424 9.99 0.76 18.52
CA ARG A 424 10.72 1.14 19.74
C ARG A 424 11.15 -0.07 20.59
N THR A 425 11.28 -1.23 19.96
CA THR A 425 11.65 -2.49 20.64
C THR A 425 13.09 -2.44 21.20
N PRO A 426 13.39 -3.24 22.25
CA PRO A 426 14.75 -3.43 22.77
C PRO A 426 15.77 -3.79 21.69
N ARG A 427 17.04 -3.42 21.88
CA ARG A 427 18.09 -3.54 20.84
C ARG A 427 18.31 -4.96 20.33
N ASP A 428 18.13 -5.96 21.19
CA ASP A 428 18.32 -7.39 20.96
C ASP A 428 17.10 -8.10 20.33
N PHE A 429 16.04 -7.36 19.97
CA PHE A 429 14.89 -7.90 19.23
C PHE A 429 15.16 -7.78 17.73
N GLU A 430 15.16 -8.87 16.98
CA GLU A 430 15.30 -8.84 15.52
C GLU A 430 13.92 -8.81 14.86
N GLU A 431 13.78 -7.93 13.86
CA GLU A 431 12.54 -7.67 13.13
C GLU A 431 12.77 -7.84 11.63
N SER A 432 11.89 -8.58 10.95
CA SER A 432 12.01 -8.89 9.52
C SER A 432 10.65 -9.14 8.87
N ALA A 433 10.64 -9.21 7.54
CA ALA A 433 9.49 -9.51 6.69
C ALA A 433 8.25 -8.69 7.07
N PRO A 434 8.33 -7.35 7.04
CA PRO A 434 7.15 -6.54 7.26
C PRO A 434 6.14 -6.73 6.12
N ASN A 435 4.86 -6.67 6.46
CA ASN A 435 3.77 -6.64 5.51
C ASN A 435 2.72 -5.66 6.00
N TRP A 436 2.51 -4.60 5.22
CA TRP A 436 1.55 -3.55 5.54
C TRP A 436 0.14 -4.05 5.26
N ARG A 437 -0.77 -3.84 6.21
CA ARG A 437 -2.18 -4.24 6.07
C ARG A 437 -2.83 -3.43 4.94
N PRO A 438 -3.46 -4.07 3.94
CA PRO A 438 -4.26 -3.40 2.91
C PRO A 438 -5.44 -2.61 3.50
N LYS A 439 -6.12 -1.85 2.63
CA LYS A 439 -7.35 -1.13 3.00
C LYS A 439 -8.48 -2.11 3.31
N GLU A 440 -9.35 -1.73 4.22
CA GLU A 440 -10.67 -2.36 4.32
C GLU A 440 -11.54 -1.66 3.28
N HIS A 441 -12.00 -2.39 2.25
CA HIS A 441 -13.03 -1.93 1.32
C HIS A 441 -14.42 -2.02 1.97
#